data_AF-A0A314YB87-F1
#
_entry.id   AF-A0A314YB87-F1
#
_cell.length_a   1.000
_cell.length_b   1.000
_cell.length_c   1.000
_cell.angle_alpha   90.00
_cell.angle_beta   90.00
_cell.angle_gamma   90.00
#
_symmetry.space_group_name_H-M   'P 1'
#
loop_
_entity.id
_entity.type
_entity.pdbx_description
1 polymer ?
#
loop_
_entity_poly.entity_id
_entity_poly.type
_entity_poly.pdbx_seq_one_letter_code
_entity_poly.pdbx_strand_id
1 'polypeptide(L)'
;MDRPQQSSDSPTREPKSPVVLSIECLKGSSKADEWTGDMLQTGDIVEELRIGSSVTVKWPFKNGKNGVQKILHASFKAKDTSILVKVRRGRDEFAELQACIVPNDSAGRNKQYMLRSIADPNYTVCFCDRTEADCFELQASRNSRMVSALTRGRLQDGYVSYPWERRMQEMLAVPHSSGFLSVLFLPKASDRSASRYNDLEDTLARANVWLIASQASGVPVVFMNIQTESLLTKISGETASSTVNAGSLSDLADLASASLYGFEDYHGVDIGVVRAVRLWYAPLGGEIPMEIKLQEGDFKLGFAISRTEEGFIYISSVVDGDENTPSSRSGLSNLYKEAMEASRLLVVSRVSNQKVLPWMVSSTGAVRCFDTISLSQKLSLHRHAKVPISMHVFMWDRAVSPSAGQTRFRSTASPPPIIPLPPEVQLARQPNENQIQPLPQEVFDDESSSEGVSQRLSEVRLERDTAGESSFRFHDFALSSNWV
;
A
#
# COMPACT_ATOMS: atom_id res chain seq x y z
N MET A 1 25.86 -5.88 46.80
CA MET A 1 27.07 -6.53 46.27
C MET A 1 27.43 -5.81 44.99
N ASP A 2 28.49 -5.02 45.08
CA ASP A 2 29.13 -4.32 43.98
C ASP A 2 29.63 -5.28 42.90
N ARG A 3 29.42 -4.91 41.64
CA ARG A 3 30.28 -5.31 40.51
C ARG A 3 30.21 -4.25 39.41
N PRO A 4 31.29 -4.08 38.64
CA PRO A 4 31.82 -2.76 38.36
C PRO A 4 31.54 -2.31 36.93
N GLN A 5 31.57 -0.99 36.78
CA GLN A 5 31.52 -0.24 35.55
C GLN A 5 32.72 -0.62 34.66
N GLN A 6 32.46 -1.28 33.52
CA GLN A 6 33.47 -1.51 32.50
C GLN A 6 33.62 -0.28 31.62
N SER A 7 34.86 0.16 31.56
CA SER A 7 35.41 1.25 30.76
C SER A 7 35.05 1.16 29.29
N SER A 8 34.60 2.28 28.74
CA SER A 8 34.44 2.56 27.32
C SER A 8 35.71 2.23 26.53
N ASP A 9 35.60 1.24 25.66
CA ASP A 9 36.62 0.85 24.70
C ASP A 9 36.89 2.02 23.73
N SER A 10 38.18 2.28 23.52
CA SER A 10 38.65 3.33 22.63
C SER A 10 38.46 2.90 21.17
N PRO A 11 37.97 3.74 20.24
CA PRO A 11 37.94 3.38 18.85
C PRO A 11 39.37 3.24 18.34
N THR A 12 39.69 2.02 17.93
CA THR A 12 40.94 1.59 17.31
C THR A 12 41.24 2.54 16.16
N ARG A 13 42.30 3.33 16.30
CA ARG A 13 42.76 4.28 15.28
C ARG A 13 43.13 3.46 14.05
N GLU A 14 42.31 3.54 13.00
CA GLU A 14 42.66 3.00 11.69
C GLU A 14 44.09 3.45 11.33
N PRO A 15 44.93 2.57 10.78
CA PRO A 15 46.28 2.95 10.37
C PRO A 15 46.12 4.09 9.37
N LYS A 16 46.57 5.29 9.74
CA LYS A 16 46.55 6.46 8.86
C LYS A 16 47.15 6.03 7.52
N SER A 17 46.33 6.07 6.47
CA SER A 17 46.75 5.76 5.11
C SER A 17 48.09 6.45 4.83
N PRO A 18 49.10 5.72 4.31
CA PRO A 18 50.41 6.31 4.12
C PRO A 18 50.29 7.55 3.24
N VAL A 19 50.78 8.69 3.75
CA VAL A 19 50.85 9.91 2.97
C VAL A 19 51.93 9.71 1.91
N VAL A 20 51.52 9.79 0.66
CA VAL A 20 52.38 9.66 -0.52
C VAL A 20 52.57 11.02 -1.17
N LEU A 21 53.67 11.16 -1.90
CA LEU A 21 53.90 12.30 -2.74
C LEU A 21 53.18 12.08 -4.07
N SER A 22 52.30 13.01 -4.44
CA SER A 22 51.50 12.94 -5.66
C SER A 22 51.80 14.12 -6.59
N ILE A 23 51.50 13.93 -7.88
CA ILE A 23 51.52 14.99 -8.88
C ILE A 23 50.26 15.84 -8.78
N GLU A 24 50.44 17.16 -8.93
CA GLU A 24 49.38 18.14 -9.10
C GLU A 24 49.68 18.98 -10.35
N CYS A 25 48.79 18.91 -11.34
CA CYS A 25 48.94 19.66 -12.59
C CYS A 25 48.52 21.11 -12.38
N LEU A 26 49.43 22.05 -12.62
CA LEU A 26 49.18 23.50 -12.45
C LEU A 26 48.67 24.14 -13.74
N LYS A 27 49.18 23.68 -14.89
CA LYS A 27 48.71 24.08 -16.23
C LYS A 27 48.68 22.84 -17.11
N GLY A 28 47.54 22.59 -17.74
CA GLY A 28 47.33 21.47 -18.66
C GLY A 28 48.13 21.61 -19.96
N SER A 29 48.35 20.48 -20.64
CA SER A 29 48.99 20.48 -21.96
C SER A 29 48.09 21.16 -23.00
N SER A 30 48.71 21.75 -24.01
CA SER A 30 48.01 22.26 -25.20
C SER A 30 47.47 21.16 -26.12
N LYS A 31 47.82 19.88 -25.87
CA LYS A 31 47.31 18.71 -26.58
C LYS A 31 46.16 18.10 -25.78
N ALA A 32 44.96 18.11 -26.37
CA ALA A 32 43.68 18.02 -25.67
C ALA A 32 43.21 16.60 -25.29
N ASP A 33 44.10 15.68 -24.88
CA ASP A 33 43.68 14.37 -24.41
C ASP A 33 44.27 14.07 -23.03
N GLU A 34 43.44 14.20 -22.00
CA GLU A 34 43.86 14.19 -20.58
C GLU A 34 44.39 12.82 -20.11
N TRP A 35 44.45 11.81 -20.99
CA TRP A 35 44.84 10.44 -20.66
C TRP A 35 45.81 9.79 -21.66
N THR A 36 46.80 10.54 -22.14
CA THR A 36 47.93 9.92 -22.87
C THR A 36 48.97 9.34 -21.88
N GLY A 37 49.57 8.21 -22.24
CA GLY A 37 50.53 7.48 -21.38
C GLY A 37 51.87 8.19 -21.14
N ASP A 38 52.12 9.30 -21.83
CA ASP A 38 53.42 10.00 -21.91
C ASP A 38 53.49 11.29 -21.06
N MET A 39 52.40 11.70 -20.40
CA MET A 39 52.37 12.90 -19.55
C MET A 39 51.88 12.56 -18.16
N LEU A 40 52.48 13.12 -17.09
CA LEU A 40 51.96 12.93 -15.72
C LEU A 40 50.55 13.52 -15.57
N GLN A 41 49.80 13.10 -14.56
CA GLN A 41 48.44 13.56 -14.28
C GLN A 41 48.25 13.84 -12.79
N THR A 42 47.23 14.64 -12.46
CA THR A 42 46.91 14.92 -11.07
C THR A 42 46.44 13.64 -10.38
N GLY A 43 47.08 13.30 -9.27
CA GLY A 43 46.84 12.03 -8.56
C GLY A 43 47.83 10.93 -8.91
N ASP A 44 48.71 11.10 -9.90
CA ASP A 44 49.82 10.17 -10.12
C ASP A 44 50.75 10.13 -8.89
N ILE A 45 51.13 8.94 -8.42
CA ILE A 45 51.95 8.76 -7.21
C ILE A 45 53.42 8.78 -7.60
N VAL A 46 54.23 9.64 -7.00
CA VAL A 46 55.66 9.76 -7.31
C VAL A 46 56.43 8.60 -6.68
N GLU A 47 57.22 7.90 -7.49
CA GLU A 47 58.04 6.75 -7.07
C GLU A 47 59.53 7.10 -7.06
N GLU A 48 59.99 7.88 -8.05
CA GLU A 48 61.41 8.20 -8.19
C GLU A 48 61.62 9.58 -8.84
N LEU A 49 62.62 10.31 -8.33
CA LEU A 49 63.12 11.58 -8.86
C LEU A 49 64.61 11.43 -9.19
N ARG A 50 65.00 11.67 -10.44
CA ARG A 50 66.40 11.74 -10.86
C ARG A 50 66.72 13.16 -11.33
N ILE A 51 67.59 13.87 -10.62
CA ILE A 51 68.00 15.24 -10.96
C ILE A 51 69.46 15.20 -11.43
N GLY A 52 69.67 15.66 -12.66
CA GLY A 52 70.94 15.58 -13.36
C GLY A 52 71.54 14.18 -13.38
N SER A 53 72.87 14.10 -13.28
CA SER A 53 73.62 12.84 -13.25
C SER A 53 73.95 12.35 -11.84
N SER A 54 73.53 13.07 -10.79
CA SER A 54 74.10 12.92 -9.44
C SER A 54 73.09 12.66 -8.33
N VAL A 55 71.82 13.08 -8.47
CA VAL A 55 70.83 12.95 -7.40
C VAL A 55 69.72 12.01 -7.83
N THR A 56 69.57 10.88 -7.13
CA THR A 56 68.43 9.96 -7.30
C THR A 56 67.75 9.76 -5.95
N VAL A 57 66.45 10.06 -5.88
CA VAL A 57 65.63 9.95 -4.67
C VAL A 57 64.43 9.09 -4.97
N LYS A 58 64.23 8.04 -4.19
CA LYS A 58 63.09 7.12 -4.32
C LYS A 58 62.14 7.30 -3.15
N TRP A 59 60.87 6.95 -3.38
CA TRP A 59 59.90 6.79 -2.31
C TRP A 59 60.43 5.80 -1.24
N PRO A 60 60.18 6.02 0.06
CA PRO A 60 59.42 7.13 0.66
C PRO A 60 60.22 8.44 0.80
N PHE A 61 59.57 9.57 0.45
CA PHE A 61 60.19 10.89 0.53
C PHE A 61 60.19 11.46 1.95
N LYS A 62 61.38 11.64 2.53
CA LYS A 62 61.55 12.22 3.87
C LYS A 62 60.99 13.64 3.90
N ASN A 63 60.05 13.92 4.82
CA ASN A 63 59.32 15.18 4.96
C ASN A 63 58.40 15.55 3.76
N GLY A 64 57.97 14.56 2.97
CA GLY A 64 56.98 14.74 1.89
C GLY A 64 57.33 15.84 0.91
N LYS A 65 56.33 16.61 0.49
CA LYS A 65 56.45 17.78 -0.40
C LYS A 65 57.52 18.76 0.06
N ASN A 66 57.58 19.05 1.37
CA ASN A 66 58.53 20.02 1.91
C ASN A 66 59.98 19.54 1.82
N GLY A 67 60.21 18.23 1.96
CA GLY A 67 61.51 17.62 1.73
C GLY A 67 61.95 17.72 0.28
N VAL A 68 61.05 17.39 -0.65
CA VAL A 68 61.31 17.50 -2.09
C VAL A 68 61.56 18.95 -2.50
N GLN A 69 60.80 19.91 -1.99
CA GLN A 69 61.03 21.34 -2.27
C GLN A 69 62.44 21.81 -1.88
N LYS A 70 63.01 21.30 -0.77
CA LYS A 70 64.40 21.58 -0.38
C LYS A 70 65.41 21.01 -1.37
N ILE A 71 65.16 19.79 -1.87
CA ILE A 71 66.00 19.14 -2.87
C ILE A 71 65.98 19.95 -4.17
N LEU A 72 64.78 20.30 -4.66
CA LEU A 72 64.61 21.12 -5.86
C LEU A 72 65.31 22.49 -5.72
N HIS A 73 65.21 23.12 -4.55
CA HIS A 73 65.89 24.38 -4.27
C HIS A 73 67.41 24.27 -4.36
N ALA A 74 67.98 23.21 -3.78
CA ALA A 74 69.43 22.97 -3.79
C ALA A 74 69.94 22.70 -5.21
N SER A 75 69.25 21.84 -5.96
CA SER A 75 69.59 21.53 -7.35
C SER A 75 69.48 22.76 -8.26
N PHE A 76 68.42 23.54 -8.12
CA PHE A 76 68.26 24.80 -8.86
C PHE A 76 69.39 25.79 -8.58
N LYS A 77 69.79 25.95 -7.31
CA LYS A 77 70.96 26.79 -6.93
C LYS A 77 72.27 26.28 -7.50
N ALA A 78 72.43 24.96 -7.60
CA ALA A 78 73.58 24.30 -8.21
C ALA A 78 73.56 24.34 -9.76
N LYS A 79 72.53 24.93 -10.36
CA LYS A 79 72.27 24.98 -11.81
C LYS A 79 71.99 23.61 -12.45
N ASP A 80 71.74 22.57 -11.64
CA ASP A 80 71.32 21.26 -12.10
C ASP A 80 69.78 21.21 -12.12
N THR A 81 69.20 21.53 -13.27
CA THR A 81 67.74 21.77 -13.39
C THR A 81 67.01 20.68 -14.18
N SER A 82 67.73 19.75 -14.80
CA SER A 82 67.11 18.63 -15.53
C SER A 82 66.63 17.57 -14.54
N ILE A 83 65.36 17.18 -14.62
CA ILE A 83 64.76 16.17 -13.74
C ILE A 83 63.93 15.16 -14.53
N LEU A 84 64.10 13.88 -14.22
CA LEU A 84 63.21 12.80 -14.61
C LEU A 84 62.36 12.40 -13.41
N VAL A 85 61.04 12.42 -13.59
CA VAL A 85 60.06 12.03 -12.58
C VAL A 85 59.38 10.76 -13.02
N LYS A 86 59.52 9.68 -12.24
CA LYS A 86 58.78 8.44 -12.45
C LYS A 86 57.61 8.37 -11.48
N VAL A 87 56.43 8.09 -12.00
CA VAL A 87 55.19 7.99 -11.23
C VAL A 87 54.50 6.66 -11.48
N ARG A 88 53.58 6.32 -10.58
CA ARG A 88 52.70 5.15 -10.64
C ARG A 88 51.24 5.57 -10.79
N ARG A 89 50.56 4.92 -11.74
CA ARG A 89 49.11 4.90 -11.98
C ARG A 89 48.57 3.52 -11.59
N GLY A 90 47.50 3.49 -10.82
CA GLY A 90 46.96 2.26 -10.30
C GLY A 90 48.02 1.43 -9.57
N ARG A 91 48.00 0.11 -9.78
CA ARG A 91 48.88 -0.83 -9.06
C ARG A 91 50.23 -1.03 -9.74
N ASP A 92 50.27 -1.15 -11.07
CA ASP A 92 51.47 -1.60 -11.81
C ASP A 92 51.78 -0.79 -13.08
N GLU A 93 51.11 0.34 -13.32
CA GLU A 93 51.39 1.20 -14.47
C GLU A 93 52.32 2.35 -14.08
N PHE A 94 53.38 2.58 -14.85
CA PHE A 94 54.34 3.64 -14.59
C PHE A 94 54.47 4.60 -15.77
N ALA A 95 54.55 5.89 -15.47
CA ALA A 95 54.80 6.94 -16.45
C ALA A 95 56.04 7.74 -16.03
N GLU A 96 56.74 8.30 -17.01
CA GLU A 96 57.94 9.11 -16.78
C GLU A 96 57.79 10.47 -17.45
N LEU A 97 58.28 11.51 -16.78
CA LEU A 97 58.33 12.87 -17.32
C LEU A 97 59.73 13.44 -17.22
N GLN A 98 60.25 13.84 -18.36
CA GLN A 98 61.43 14.69 -18.45
C GLN A 98 61.00 16.17 -18.34
N ALA A 99 61.52 16.85 -17.33
CA ALA A 99 61.16 18.22 -17.01
C ALA A 99 62.38 19.03 -16.57
N CYS A 100 62.17 20.35 -16.49
CA CYS A 100 63.12 21.29 -15.89
C CYS A 100 62.54 21.88 -14.61
N ILE A 101 63.40 22.02 -13.59
CA ILE A 101 63.08 22.68 -12.32
C ILE A 101 63.02 24.19 -12.57
N VAL A 102 61.86 24.81 -12.31
CA VAL A 102 61.66 26.24 -12.48
C VAL A 102 61.05 26.87 -11.22
N PRO A 103 61.40 28.12 -10.87
CA PRO A 103 60.75 28.83 -9.79
C PRO A 103 59.28 29.09 -10.14
N ASN A 104 58.39 28.91 -9.17
CA ASN A 104 56.98 29.24 -9.29
C ASN A 104 56.74 30.66 -8.76
N ASP A 105 56.81 31.64 -9.67
CA ASP A 105 56.63 33.07 -9.33
C ASP A 105 55.18 33.41 -8.91
N SER A 106 54.24 32.49 -9.09
CA SER A 106 52.83 32.65 -8.72
C SER A 106 52.54 32.29 -7.25
N ALA A 107 53.49 31.69 -6.52
CA ALA A 107 53.30 31.12 -5.18
C ALA A 107 53.57 32.08 -3.99
N GLY A 108 53.53 33.41 -4.21
CA GLY A 108 53.61 34.41 -3.14
C GLY A 108 54.93 34.39 -2.33
N ARG A 109 54.86 34.72 -1.03
CA ARG A 109 56.04 35.01 -0.16
C ARG A 109 57.03 33.85 0.06
N ASN A 110 56.69 32.61 -0.30
CA ASN A 110 57.57 31.45 -0.16
C ASN A 110 57.95 30.93 -1.55
N LYS A 111 59.24 31.03 -1.93
CA LYS A 111 59.74 30.52 -3.22
C LYS A 111 59.53 29.01 -3.31
N GLN A 112 58.54 28.58 -4.10
CA GLN A 112 58.30 27.18 -4.43
C GLN A 112 58.86 26.86 -5.82
N TYR A 113 59.22 25.60 -6.02
CA TYR A 113 59.70 25.08 -7.30
C TYR A 113 58.63 24.19 -7.92
N MET A 114 58.41 24.37 -9.22
CA MET A 114 57.55 23.54 -10.03
C MET A 114 58.36 22.92 -11.17
N LEU A 115 57.79 21.93 -11.83
CA LEU A 115 58.40 21.25 -12.95
C LEU A 115 57.71 21.68 -14.23
N ARG A 116 58.49 22.03 -15.24
CA ARG A 116 58.02 22.35 -16.58
C ARG A 116 58.48 21.25 -17.53
N SER A 117 57.56 20.64 -18.27
CA SER A 117 57.90 19.58 -19.22
C SER A 117 58.87 20.09 -20.29
N ILE A 118 59.82 19.24 -20.69
CA ILE A 118 60.71 19.51 -21.83
C ILE A 118 59.94 19.35 -23.15
N ALA A 119 58.99 18.41 -23.21
CA ALA A 119 58.20 18.12 -24.41
C ALA A 119 57.06 19.14 -24.65
N ASP A 120 56.55 19.78 -23.59
CA ASP A 120 55.55 20.83 -23.68
C ASP A 120 55.84 21.93 -22.63
N PRO A 121 56.44 23.07 -23.02
CA PRO A 121 56.77 24.16 -22.10
C PRO A 121 55.56 24.78 -21.38
N ASN A 122 54.34 24.59 -21.91
CA ASN A 122 53.10 25.06 -21.26
C ASN A 122 52.61 24.09 -20.18
N TYR A 123 53.08 22.84 -20.22
CA TYR A 123 52.72 21.83 -19.24
C TYR A 123 53.59 21.96 -17.98
N THR A 124 52.94 22.32 -16.86
CA THR A 124 53.62 22.53 -15.59
C THR A 124 52.93 21.77 -14.47
N VAL A 125 53.73 21.09 -13.64
CA VAL A 125 53.27 20.27 -12.52
C VAL A 125 54.01 20.62 -11.25
N CYS A 126 53.41 20.31 -10.10
CA CYS A 126 54.07 20.38 -8.81
C CYS A 126 53.79 19.13 -7.98
N PHE A 127 54.36 19.09 -6.78
CA PHE A 127 54.20 17.98 -5.86
C PHE A 127 53.23 18.34 -4.73
N CYS A 128 52.42 17.37 -4.32
CA CYS A 128 51.40 17.50 -3.28
C CYS A 128 51.37 16.27 -2.38
N ASP A 129 51.24 16.44 -1.06
CA ASP A 129 51.11 15.32 -0.13
C ASP A 129 49.63 14.89 -0.08
N ARG A 130 49.34 13.63 -0.43
CA ARG A 130 47.98 13.05 -0.46
C ARG A 130 47.98 11.65 0.16
N THR A 131 46.82 11.12 0.51
CA THR A 131 46.73 9.68 0.82
C THR A 131 46.73 8.87 -0.48
N GLU A 132 47.18 7.62 -0.43
CA GLU A 132 47.13 6.73 -1.58
C GLU A 132 45.70 6.49 -2.09
N ALA A 133 44.71 6.47 -1.19
CA ALA A 133 43.29 6.37 -1.56
C ALA A 133 42.83 7.59 -2.38
N ASP A 134 43.18 8.82 -1.97
CA ASP A 134 42.85 10.04 -2.70
C ASP A 134 43.49 10.04 -4.11
N CYS A 135 44.72 9.52 -4.21
CA CYS A 135 45.42 9.38 -5.49
C CYS A 135 44.65 8.45 -6.43
N PHE A 136 44.18 7.31 -5.95
CA PHE A 136 43.37 6.39 -6.76
C PHE A 136 42.00 6.96 -7.15
N GLU A 137 41.36 7.78 -6.29
CA GLU A 137 40.13 8.48 -6.68
C GLU A 137 40.38 9.51 -7.79
N LEU A 138 41.49 10.24 -7.73
CA LEU A 138 41.89 11.21 -8.76
C LEU A 138 42.27 10.52 -10.08
N GLN A 139 42.91 9.36 -10.00
CA GLN A 139 43.25 8.51 -11.15
C GLN A 139 42.02 7.81 -11.78
N ALA A 140 40.84 7.85 -11.16
CA ALA A 140 39.66 7.19 -11.72
C ALA A 140 39.17 7.92 -12.99
N SER A 141 38.93 7.18 -14.08
CA SER A 141 38.42 7.77 -15.33
C SER A 141 37.04 8.42 -15.15
N ARG A 142 36.68 9.38 -16.03
CA ARG A 142 35.33 10.01 -16.03
C ARG A 142 34.21 8.97 -16.05
N ASN A 143 34.38 7.87 -16.79
CA ASN A 143 33.40 6.78 -16.85
C ASN A 143 33.26 6.08 -15.50
N SER A 144 34.37 5.78 -14.81
CA SER A 144 34.36 5.19 -13.47
C SER A 144 33.66 6.10 -12.44
N ARG A 145 33.83 7.42 -12.54
CA ARG A 145 33.15 8.38 -11.66
C ARG A 145 31.64 8.42 -11.91
N MET A 146 31.20 8.39 -13.17
CA MET A 146 29.76 8.36 -13.51
C MET A 146 29.11 7.05 -13.07
N VAL A 147 29.75 5.89 -13.28
CA VAL A 147 29.24 4.60 -12.80
C VAL A 147 29.18 4.57 -11.27
N SER A 148 30.18 5.09 -10.58
CA SER A 148 30.15 5.22 -9.11
C SER A 148 29.02 6.14 -8.64
N ALA A 149 28.79 7.28 -9.31
CA ALA A 149 27.69 8.19 -9.01
C ALA A 149 26.31 7.56 -9.27
N LEU A 150 26.17 6.75 -10.32
CA LEU A 150 24.95 5.98 -10.59
C LEU A 150 24.72 4.93 -9.50
N THR A 151 25.75 4.16 -9.12
CA THR A 151 25.65 3.15 -8.05
C THR A 151 25.33 3.78 -6.69
N ARG A 152 25.82 4.99 -6.41
CA ARG A 152 25.55 5.73 -5.18
C ARG A 152 24.23 6.51 -5.23
N GLY A 153 23.70 6.77 -6.43
CA GLY A 153 22.48 7.54 -6.65
C GLY A 153 21.26 6.77 -6.16
N ARG A 154 20.68 7.20 -5.04
CA ARG A 154 19.39 6.69 -4.57
C ARG A 154 18.27 7.60 -5.06
N LEU A 155 17.25 6.99 -5.66
CA LEU A 155 15.99 7.68 -5.89
C LEU A 155 15.43 8.13 -4.54
N GLN A 156 15.02 9.38 -4.46
CA GLN A 156 14.38 9.94 -3.28
C GLN A 156 12.87 9.72 -3.38
N ASP A 157 12.22 9.53 -2.24
CA ASP A 157 10.77 9.60 -2.15
C ASP A 157 10.29 11.06 -2.25
N GLY A 158 9.03 11.22 -2.63
CA GLY A 158 8.40 12.52 -2.75
C GLY A 158 6.91 12.41 -2.44
N TYR A 159 6.33 13.48 -1.90
CA TYR A 159 4.92 13.58 -1.57
C TYR A 159 4.24 14.61 -2.47
N VAL A 160 3.02 14.31 -2.90
CA VAL A 160 2.17 15.23 -3.66
C VAL A 160 0.92 15.52 -2.83
N SER A 161 0.61 16.80 -2.66
CA SER A 161 -0.65 17.20 -2.02
C SER A 161 -1.84 16.77 -2.88
N TYR A 162 -2.78 16.05 -2.28
CA TYR A 162 -3.99 15.58 -2.95
C TYR A 162 -5.22 16.11 -2.20
N PRO A 163 -6.19 16.76 -2.89
CA PRO A 163 -7.33 17.39 -2.24
C PRO A 163 -8.43 16.35 -1.91
N TRP A 164 -8.17 15.49 -0.93
CA TRP A 164 -9.03 14.36 -0.57
C TRP A 164 -10.48 14.77 -0.31
N GLU A 165 -10.72 15.81 0.47
CA GLU A 165 -12.06 16.25 0.87
C GLU A 165 -12.89 16.71 -0.34
N ARG A 166 -12.27 17.51 -1.21
CA ARG A 166 -12.92 17.95 -2.45
C ARG A 166 -13.25 16.75 -3.34
N ARG A 167 -12.33 15.81 -3.48
CA ARG A 167 -12.54 14.61 -4.30
C ARG A 167 -13.62 13.70 -3.74
N MET A 168 -13.67 13.51 -2.42
CA MET A 168 -14.74 12.75 -1.78
C MET A 168 -16.12 13.41 -1.98
N GLN A 169 -16.20 14.74 -1.96
CA GLN A 169 -17.45 15.47 -2.20
C GLN A 169 -17.90 15.40 -3.66
N GLU A 170 -16.96 15.47 -4.61
CA GLU A 170 -17.25 15.51 -6.05
C GLU A 170 -17.46 14.13 -6.68
N MET A 171 -16.79 13.08 -6.17
CA MET A 171 -16.67 11.79 -6.87
C MET A 171 -17.49 10.67 -6.23
N LEU A 172 -17.88 10.78 -4.96
CA LEU A 172 -18.66 9.73 -4.29
C LEU A 172 -20.15 9.94 -4.53
N ALA A 173 -20.87 8.85 -4.80
CA ALA A 173 -22.33 8.88 -4.95
C ALA A 173 -23.04 9.37 -3.69
N VAL A 174 -22.48 9.02 -2.52
CA VAL A 174 -22.88 9.55 -1.22
C VAL A 174 -21.70 10.33 -0.64
N PRO A 175 -21.83 11.66 -0.46
CA PRO A 175 -20.76 12.47 0.10
C PRO A 175 -20.20 11.90 1.41
N HIS A 176 -18.87 11.93 1.53
CA HIS A 176 -18.14 11.44 2.71
C HIS A 176 -18.41 9.97 3.08
N SER A 177 -18.90 9.16 2.15
CA SER A 177 -19.31 7.79 2.42
C SER A 177 -18.72 6.82 1.42
N SER A 178 -18.03 5.82 1.96
CA SER A 178 -17.55 4.68 1.18
C SER A 178 -18.71 3.76 0.80
N GLY A 179 -18.70 3.28 -0.46
CA GLY A 179 -19.54 2.18 -0.94
C GLY A 179 -18.98 0.79 -0.62
N PHE A 180 -17.79 0.72 -0.03
CA PHE A 180 -17.25 -0.51 0.54
C PHE A 180 -17.84 -0.71 1.94
N LEU A 181 -18.60 -1.79 2.09
CA LEU A 181 -19.30 -2.17 3.30
C LEU A 181 -18.64 -3.41 3.89
N SER A 182 -18.78 -3.64 5.19
CA SER A 182 -18.26 -4.86 5.80
C SER A 182 -19.07 -5.31 7.00
N VAL A 183 -18.97 -6.61 7.25
CA VAL A 183 -19.47 -7.29 8.45
C VAL A 183 -18.33 -8.15 9.01
N LEU A 184 -18.16 -8.12 10.33
CA LEU A 184 -17.13 -8.88 11.03
C LEU A 184 -17.71 -10.16 11.64
N PHE A 185 -17.18 -11.31 11.28
CA PHE A 185 -17.53 -12.61 11.86
C PHE A 185 -16.53 -12.98 12.95
N LEU A 186 -17.01 -13.10 14.18
CA LEU A 186 -16.23 -13.70 15.26
C LEU A 186 -16.30 -15.23 15.16
N PRO A 187 -15.23 -15.95 15.51
CA PRO A 187 -15.24 -17.40 15.59
C PRO A 187 -16.37 -17.91 16.46
N LYS A 188 -17.05 -18.97 16.01
CA LYS A 188 -18.18 -19.54 16.73
C LYS A 188 -17.66 -20.25 17.97
N ALA A 189 -18.25 -19.95 19.14
CA ALA A 189 -17.98 -20.70 20.35
C ALA A 189 -18.55 -22.12 20.21
N SER A 190 -17.71 -23.13 20.44
CA SER A 190 -18.10 -24.54 20.41
C SER A 190 -18.78 -24.98 21.71
N ASP A 191 -18.55 -24.24 22.80
CA ASP A 191 -19.08 -24.49 24.13
C ASP A 191 -19.85 -23.29 24.69
N ARG A 192 -20.69 -23.53 25.70
CA ARG A 192 -21.50 -22.47 26.34
C ARG A 192 -20.66 -21.45 27.11
N SER A 193 -19.48 -21.87 27.60
CA SER A 193 -18.52 -21.02 28.31
C SER A 193 -17.66 -20.18 27.37
N ALA A 194 -17.77 -20.33 26.04
CA ALA A 194 -16.93 -19.66 25.05
C ALA A 194 -15.43 -19.81 25.32
N SER A 195 -15.04 -20.99 25.82
CA SER A 195 -13.64 -21.36 26.05
C SER A 195 -13.02 -21.94 24.78
N ARG A 196 -13.80 -22.61 23.94
CA ARG A 196 -13.38 -23.22 22.68
C ARG A 196 -14.09 -22.58 21.50
N TYR A 197 -13.36 -22.46 20.40
CA TYR A 197 -13.88 -21.90 19.17
C TYR A 197 -13.71 -22.89 18.03
N ASN A 198 -14.67 -22.89 17.12
CA ASN A 198 -14.53 -23.58 15.85
C ASN A 198 -13.36 -22.99 15.06
N ASP A 199 -12.82 -23.76 14.12
CA ASP A 199 -11.70 -23.36 13.28
C ASP A 199 -12.03 -22.18 12.34
N LEU A 200 -10.99 -21.71 11.65
CA LEU A 200 -11.09 -20.58 10.75
C LEU A 200 -12.01 -20.88 9.56
N GLU A 201 -11.99 -22.12 9.07
CA GLU A 201 -12.84 -22.58 7.96
C GLU A 201 -14.33 -22.50 8.30
N ASP A 202 -14.75 -22.87 9.52
CA ASP A 202 -16.14 -22.66 9.98
C ASP A 202 -16.53 -21.17 9.96
N THR A 203 -15.60 -20.29 10.36
CA THR A 203 -15.85 -18.84 10.37
C THR A 203 -15.98 -18.29 8.93
N LEU A 204 -15.14 -18.76 8.01
CA LEU A 204 -15.23 -18.45 6.58
C LEU A 204 -16.52 -18.99 5.97
N ALA A 205 -16.91 -20.22 6.29
CA ALA A 205 -18.15 -20.84 5.81
C ALA A 205 -19.38 -20.07 6.29
N ARG A 206 -19.41 -19.62 7.55
CA ARG A 206 -20.49 -18.76 8.07
C ARG A 206 -20.56 -17.42 7.33
N ALA A 207 -19.42 -16.82 7.02
CA ALA A 207 -19.38 -15.59 6.24
C ALA A 207 -19.93 -15.79 4.82
N ASN A 208 -19.55 -16.89 4.17
CA ASN A 208 -20.03 -17.25 2.84
C ASN A 208 -21.55 -17.51 2.83
N VAL A 209 -22.05 -18.32 3.78
CA VAL A 209 -23.47 -18.62 3.90
C VAL A 209 -24.29 -17.37 4.16
N TRP A 210 -23.83 -16.47 5.03
CA TRP A 210 -24.54 -15.20 5.29
C TRP A 210 -24.69 -14.36 4.02
N LEU A 211 -23.65 -14.31 3.17
CA LEU A 211 -23.71 -13.57 1.90
C LEU A 211 -24.67 -14.21 0.91
N ILE A 212 -24.57 -15.53 0.72
CA ILE A 212 -25.44 -16.28 -0.19
C ILE A 212 -26.90 -16.19 0.26
N ALA A 213 -27.17 -16.35 1.55
CA ALA A 213 -28.50 -16.21 2.14
C ALA A 213 -29.05 -14.78 1.92
N SER A 214 -28.23 -13.75 2.16
CA SER A 214 -28.63 -12.36 1.89
C SER A 214 -29.06 -12.17 0.43
N GLN A 215 -28.29 -12.70 -0.51
CA GLN A 215 -28.61 -12.62 -1.95
C GLN A 215 -29.88 -13.40 -2.31
N ALA A 216 -30.07 -14.59 -1.73
CA ALA A 216 -31.26 -15.42 -1.91
C ALA A 216 -32.52 -14.74 -1.34
N SER A 217 -32.38 -14.03 -0.23
CA SER A 217 -33.41 -13.18 0.37
C SER A 217 -33.71 -11.93 -0.46
N GLY A 218 -33.01 -11.70 -1.58
CA GLY A 218 -33.24 -10.59 -2.49
C GLY A 218 -32.44 -9.32 -2.19
N VAL A 219 -31.50 -9.35 -1.24
CA VAL A 219 -30.60 -8.21 -0.93
C VAL A 219 -29.62 -8.01 -2.10
N PRO A 220 -29.58 -6.83 -2.73
CA PRO A 220 -28.72 -6.59 -3.89
C PRO A 220 -27.28 -6.25 -3.48
N VAL A 221 -26.54 -7.23 -2.98
CA VAL A 221 -25.12 -7.10 -2.60
C VAL A 221 -24.23 -8.08 -3.35
N VAL A 222 -22.95 -7.72 -3.50
CA VAL A 222 -21.92 -8.53 -4.14
C VAL A 222 -20.70 -8.69 -3.24
N PHE A 223 -20.04 -9.84 -3.37
CA PHE A 223 -18.75 -10.10 -2.74
C PHE A 223 -17.69 -9.13 -3.26
N MET A 224 -16.88 -8.56 -2.36
CA MET A 224 -15.73 -7.73 -2.74
C MET A 224 -14.42 -8.36 -2.29
N ASN A 225 -14.31 -8.71 -1.02
CA ASN A 225 -13.10 -9.29 -0.45
C ASN A 225 -13.43 -10.01 0.86
N ILE A 226 -12.52 -10.89 1.29
CA ILE A 226 -12.54 -11.49 2.61
C ILE A 226 -11.15 -11.35 3.23
N GLN A 227 -11.10 -10.97 4.50
CA GLN A 227 -9.85 -10.72 5.20
C GLN A 227 -9.94 -11.30 6.60
N THR A 228 -8.87 -11.96 7.05
CA THR A 228 -8.70 -12.33 8.45
C THR A 228 -8.19 -11.14 9.26
N GLU A 229 -8.82 -10.91 10.42
CA GLU A 229 -8.46 -9.86 11.37
C GLU A 229 -8.06 -10.48 12.69
N SER A 230 -6.88 -10.11 13.18
CA SER A 230 -6.38 -10.52 14.49
C SER A 230 -6.87 -9.56 15.56
N LEU A 231 -7.68 -10.06 16.49
CA LEU A 231 -8.17 -9.31 17.64
C LEU A 231 -7.49 -9.83 18.90
N LEU A 232 -6.89 -8.93 19.67
CA LEU A 232 -6.30 -9.28 20.96
C LEU A 232 -7.39 -9.40 22.00
N THR A 233 -7.36 -10.48 22.77
CA THR A 233 -8.23 -10.69 23.93
C THR A 233 -7.42 -11.22 25.09
N LYS A 234 -7.81 -10.85 26.31
CA LYS A 234 -7.28 -11.53 27.49
C LYS A 234 -7.90 -12.92 27.56
N ILE A 235 -7.08 -13.95 27.71
CA ILE A 235 -7.53 -15.32 27.96
C ILE A 235 -7.12 -15.70 29.39
N SER A 236 -7.85 -16.61 30.02
CA SER A 236 -7.55 -17.08 31.38
C SER A 236 -8.17 -18.46 31.60
N GLY A 237 -7.61 -19.24 32.52
CA GLY A 237 -8.17 -20.52 32.94
C GLY A 237 -8.35 -21.53 31.80
N GLU A 238 -9.59 -22.02 31.62
CA GLU A 238 -9.93 -23.02 30.61
C GLU A 238 -9.70 -22.53 29.18
N THR A 239 -9.89 -21.23 28.91
CA THR A 239 -9.62 -20.66 27.58
C THR A 239 -8.13 -20.72 27.28
N ALA A 240 -7.26 -20.28 28.19
CA ALA A 240 -5.81 -20.34 28.01
C ALA A 240 -5.30 -21.78 27.82
N SER A 241 -5.89 -22.72 28.55
CA SER A 241 -5.53 -24.15 28.44
C SER A 241 -6.01 -24.82 27.15
N SER A 242 -6.98 -24.22 26.44
CA SER A 242 -7.57 -24.79 25.21
C SER A 242 -7.13 -24.06 23.94
N THR A 243 -6.38 -22.96 24.05
CA THR A 243 -5.78 -22.27 22.90
C THR A 243 -4.56 -23.01 22.37
N VAL A 244 -4.33 -22.91 21.06
CA VAL A 244 -3.07 -23.37 20.45
C VAL A 244 -1.92 -22.46 20.92
N ASN A 245 -0.81 -23.04 21.38
CA ASN A 245 0.35 -22.29 21.81
C ASN A 245 1.19 -21.86 20.60
N ALA A 246 1.51 -20.56 20.49
CA ALA A 246 2.38 -20.05 19.44
C ALA A 246 3.89 -20.25 19.71
N GLY A 247 4.25 -21.02 20.74
CA GLY A 247 5.62 -21.13 21.26
C GLY A 247 6.51 -22.17 20.59
N SER A 248 5.96 -23.07 19.76
CA SER A 248 6.70 -24.17 19.12
C SER A 248 6.45 -24.22 17.60
N LEU A 249 7.49 -24.54 16.83
CA LEU A 249 7.40 -24.75 15.38
C LEU A 249 6.53 -25.97 14.99
N SER A 250 6.39 -26.95 15.90
CA SER A 250 5.48 -28.10 15.71
C SER A 250 4.02 -27.70 15.65
N ASP A 251 3.65 -26.64 16.37
CA ASP A 251 2.26 -26.22 16.57
C ASP A 251 1.82 -25.25 15.46
N LEU A 252 2.71 -24.93 14.52
CA LEU A 252 2.47 -23.99 13.42
C LEU A 252 1.43 -24.51 12.42
N ALA A 253 1.33 -25.83 12.26
CA ALA A 253 0.31 -26.45 11.41
C ALA A 253 -1.10 -26.24 11.99
N ASP A 254 -1.26 -26.46 13.30
CA ASP A 254 -2.52 -26.21 14.00
C ASP A 254 -2.83 -24.71 14.07
N LEU A 255 -1.79 -23.88 14.15
CA LEU A 255 -1.92 -22.42 14.11
C LEU A 255 -2.42 -21.92 12.75
N ALA A 256 -2.33 -22.67 11.65
CA ALA A 256 -2.84 -22.24 10.36
C ALA A 256 -4.39 -22.21 10.34
N SER A 257 -5.04 -23.22 10.93
CA SER A 257 -6.49 -23.37 10.98
C SER A 257 -7.13 -22.85 12.27
N ALA A 258 -6.34 -22.62 13.33
CA ALA A 258 -6.86 -22.16 14.61
C ALA A 258 -7.49 -20.76 14.54
N SER A 259 -8.70 -20.65 15.08
CA SER A 259 -9.40 -19.38 15.29
C SER A 259 -8.96 -18.61 16.53
N LEU A 260 -8.31 -19.27 17.48
CA LEU A 260 -7.78 -18.68 18.68
C LEU A 260 -6.46 -19.36 19.05
N TYR A 261 -5.39 -18.58 19.14
CA TYR A 261 -4.10 -19.04 19.65
C TYR A 261 -3.62 -18.12 20.77
N GLY A 262 -2.92 -18.70 21.73
CA GLY A 262 -2.48 -18.05 22.95
C GLY A 262 -0.96 -17.90 23.00
N PHE A 263 -0.52 -16.89 23.73
CA PHE A 263 0.86 -16.76 24.20
C PHE A 263 0.87 -15.98 25.52
N GLU A 264 1.91 -16.20 26.33
CA GLU A 264 2.14 -15.50 27.58
C GLU A 264 2.96 -14.22 27.30
N ASP A 265 2.54 -13.08 27.85
CA ASP A 265 3.31 -11.84 27.76
C ASP A 265 4.50 -11.82 28.74
N TYR A 266 5.33 -10.77 28.68
CA TYR A 266 6.50 -10.64 29.56
C TYR A 266 6.15 -10.57 31.05
N HIS A 267 4.91 -10.26 31.40
CA HIS A 267 4.42 -10.14 32.77
C HIS A 267 3.69 -11.40 33.26
N GLY A 268 3.62 -12.47 32.46
CA GLY A 268 2.93 -13.70 32.82
C GLY A 268 1.42 -13.69 32.56
N VAL A 269 0.94 -12.78 31.72
CA VAL A 269 -0.48 -12.68 31.35
C VAL A 269 -0.74 -13.44 30.06
N ASP A 270 -1.69 -14.38 30.10
CA ASP A 270 -2.12 -15.08 28.90
C ASP A 270 -2.91 -14.14 27.96
N ILE A 271 -2.40 -13.96 26.74
CA ILE A 271 -3.01 -13.19 25.66
C ILE A 271 -3.44 -14.14 24.56
N GLY A 272 -4.71 -14.03 24.17
CA GLY A 272 -5.26 -14.72 23.01
C GLY A 272 -5.32 -13.81 21.80
N VAL A 273 -5.02 -14.38 20.64
CA VAL A 273 -5.26 -13.76 19.34
C VAL A 273 -6.43 -14.49 18.67
N VAL A 274 -7.58 -13.82 18.63
CA VAL A 274 -8.77 -14.30 17.91
C VAL A 274 -8.62 -13.92 16.44
N ARG A 275 -8.77 -14.90 15.54
CA ARG A 275 -8.85 -14.67 14.09
C ARG A 275 -10.30 -14.51 13.68
N ALA A 276 -10.76 -13.27 13.68
CA ALA A 276 -12.04 -12.93 13.09
C ALA A 276 -11.94 -12.86 11.56
N VAL A 277 -13.08 -12.92 10.88
CA VAL A 277 -13.16 -12.79 9.42
C VAL A 277 -13.98 -11.55 9.09
N ARG A 278 -13.38 -10.58 8.41
CA ARG A 278 -14.09 -9.45 7.82
C ARG A 278 -14.47 -9.78 6.38
N LEU A 279 -15.78 -9.83 6.14
CA LEU A 279 -16.33 -9.91 4.81
C LEU A 279 -16.60 -8.49 4.31
N TRP A 280 -15.98 -8.12 3.19
CA TRP A 280 -16.24 -6.90 2.46
C TRP A 280 -17.24 -7.17 1.34
N TYR A 281 -18.27 -6.33 1.24
CA TYR A 281 -19.30 -6.40 0.22
C TYR A 281 -19.64 -5.00 -0.27
N ALA A 282 -20.33 -4.93 -1.40
CA ALA A 282 -20.81 -3.67 -1.98
C ALA A 282 -22.25 -3.85 -2.50
N PRO A 283 -23.04 -2.77 -2.56
CA PRO A 283 -24.33 -2.82 -3.24
C PRO A 283 -24.14 -3.02 -4.75
N LEU A 284 -24.91 -3.93 -5.35
CA LEU A 284 -24.78 -4.35 -6.75
C LEU A 284 -24.89 -3.16 -7.72
N GLY A 285 -25.90 -2.31 -7.56
CA GLY A 285 -26.12 -1.12 -8.39
C GLY A 285 -25.62 0.19 -7.78
N GLY A 286 -25.07 0.19 -6.56
CA GLY A 286 -24.75 1.39 -5.80
C GLY A 286 -25.81 1.76 -4.75
N GLU A 287 -25.60 2.90 -4.08
CA GLU A 287 -26.56 3.51 -3.15
C GLU A 287 -27.25 4.71 -3.84
N ILE A 288 -28.58 4.79 -3.78
CA ILE A 288 -29.33 5.98 -4.21
C ILE A 288 -29.70 6.82 -2.98
N PRO A 289 -29.36 8.12 -2.95
CA PRO A 289 -29.96 9.05 -2.00
C PRO A 289 -31.41 9.35 -2.38
N MET A 290 -32.30 9.29 -1.41
CA MET A 290 -33.67 9.76 -1.52
C MET A 290 -34.04 10.63 -0.32
N GLU A 291 -34.93 11.57 -0.55
CA GLU A 291 -35.45 12.45 0.50
C GLU A 291 -36.95 12.23 0.62
N ILE A 292 -37.39 11.74 1.77
CA ILE A 292 -38.81 11.66 2.10
C ILE A 292 -39.28 13.06 2.46
N LYS A 293 -40.03 13.67 1.54
CA LYS A 293 -40.59 15.01 1.66
C LYS A 293 -41.80 14.96 2.60
N LEU A 294 -41.75 15.78 3.65
CA LEU A 294 -42.81 15.93 4.64
C LEU A 294 -43.51 17.27 4.45
N GLN A 295 -44.84 17.28 4.63
CA GLN A 295 -45.72 18.44 4.51
C GLN A 295 -46.64 18.55 5.73
N GLU A 296 -47.30 19.70 5.84
CA GLU A 296 -48.29 19.93 6.87
C GLU A 296 -49.55 19.08 6.63
N GLY A 297 -50.00 18.37 7.67
CA GLY A 297 -51.11 17.40 7.58
C GLY A 297 -50.69 15.94 7.41
N ASP A 298 -49.39 15.65 7.24
CA ASP A 298 -48.89 14.27 7.15
C ASP A 298 -48.99 13.54 8.51
N PHE A 299 -49.99 12.68 8.66
CA PHE A 299 -50.18 11.83 9.84
C PHE A 299 -49.43 10.49 9.74
N LYS A 300 -49.01 10.07 8.54
CA LYS A 300 -48.26 8.82 8.29
C LYS A 300 -47.22 9.02 7.19
N LEU A 301 -46.14 8.24 7.23
CA LEU A 301 -45.08 8.28 6.20
C LEU A 301 -45.47 7.55 4.90
N GLY A 302 -46.46 6.65 4.95
CA GLY A 302 -46.92 5.92 3.78
C GLY A 302 -46.05 4.73 3.37
N PHE A 303 -45.16 4.25 4.25
CA PHE A 303 -44.40 3.02 4.06
C PHE A 303 -44.12 2.33 5.40
N ALA A 304 -43.79 1.04 5.36
CA ALA A 304 -43.34 0.26 6.50
C ALA A 304 -41.94 -0.32 6.26
N ILE A 305 -41.22 -0.55 7.35
CA ILE A 305 -39.90 -1.19 7.34
C ILE A 305 -39.95 -2.54 8.03
N SER A 306 -39.10 -3.47 7.60
CA SER A 306 -38.91 -4.76 8.24
C SER A 306 -37.44 -5.18 8.15
N ARG A 307 -37.10 -6.30 8.79
CA ARG A 307 -35.73 -6.80 8.87
C ARG A 307 -35.65 -8.22 8.31
N THR A 308 -34.60 -8.52 7.54
CA THR A 308 -34.29 -9.89 7.11
C THR A 308 -33.64 -10.69 8.24
N GLU A 309 -33.50 -12.01 8.07
CA GLU A 309 -32.78 -12.84 9.05
C GLU A 309 -31.29 -12.49 9.11
N GLU A 310 -30.72 -12.07 7.98
CA GLU A 310 -29.33 -11.63 7.84
C GLU A 310 -29.09 -10.22 8.40
N GLY A 311 -30.14 -9.54 8.88
CA GLY A 311 -30.05 -8.29 9.62
C GLY A 311 -30.18 -7.02 8.78
N PHE A 312 -30.58 -7.11 7.51
CA PHE A 312 -30.81 -5.94 6.66
C PHE A 312 -32.18 -5.33 6.93
N ILE A 313 -32.24 -4.00 7.05
CA ILE A 313 -33.51 -3.26 7.06
C ILE A 313 -33.95 -3.02 5.61
N TYR A 314 -35.22 -3.28 5.31
CA TYR A 314 -35.79 -3.04 3.98
C TYR A 314 -37.19 -2.44 4.09
N ILE A 315 -37.63 -1.79 3.01
CA ILE A 315 -39.01 -1.31 2.87
C ILE A 315 -39.90 -2.50 2.57
N SER A 316 -40.79 -2.86 3.51
CA SER A 316 -41.62 -4.07 3.39
C SER A 316 -42.95 -3.81 2.71
N SER A 317 -43.47 -2.59 2.78
CA SER A 317 -44.67 -2.17 2.06
C SER A 317 -44.70 -0.66 1.87
N VAL A 318 -45.37 -0.22 0.80
CA VAL A 318 -45.68 1.18 0.53
C VAL A 318 -47.20 1.28 0.32
N VAL A 319 -47.82 2.31 0.88
CA VAL A 319 -49.26 2.55 0.74
C VAL A 319 -49.55 3.02 -0.69
N ASP A 320 -50.32 2.23 -1.43
CA ASP A 320 -50.80 2.59 -2.76
C ASP A 320 -52.13 3.38 -2.71
N GLY A 321 -52.35 4.26 -3.70
CA GLY A 321 -53.63 4.93 -3.95
C GLY A 321 -53.76 6.36 -3.39
N ASP A 322 -52.77 6.86 -2.65
CA ASP A 322 -52.71 8.27 -2.23
C ASP A 322 -51.40 8.91 -2.72
N GLU A 323 -51.51 9.63 -3.83
CA GLU A 323 -50.41 10.39 -4.46
C GLU A 323 -49.83 11.48 -3.55
N ASN A 324 -50.58 11.88 -2.51
CA ASN A 324 -50.16 12.90 -1.57
C ASN A 324 -49.55 12.31 -0.29
N THR A 325 -49.27 11.01 -0.21
CA THR A 325 -48.47 10.48 0.92
C THR A 325 -46.99 10.83 0.79
N PRO A 326 -46.24 10.96 1.92
CA PRO A 326 -44.80 11.23 1.88
C PRO A 326 -44.00 10.23 1.03
N SER A 327 -44.33 8.95 1.08
CA SER A 327 -43.70 7.92 0.24
C SER A 327 -43.94 8.14 -1.24
N SER A 328 -45.19 8.33 -1.67
CA SER A 328 -45.55 8.52 -3.08
C SER A 328 -44.96 9.79 -3.67
N ARG A 329 -45.11 10.94 -2.98
CA ARG A 329 -44.56 12.23 -3.45
C ARG A 329 -43.03 12.25 -3.57
N SER A 330 -42.36 11.34 -2.87
CA SER A 330 -40.90 11.22 -2.84
C SER A 330 -40.38 10.18 -3.82
N GLY A 331 -41.27 9.53 -4.59
CA GLY A 331 -40.92 8.50 -5.57
C GLY A 331 -40.60 7.13 -4.97
N LEU A 332 -40.82 6.93 -3.65
CA LEU A 332 -40.56 5.66 -2.99
C LEU A 332 -41.49 4.55 -3.49
N SER A 333 -42.73 4.88 -3.83
CA SER A 333 -43.71 3.94 -4.39
C SER A 333 -43.22 3.34 -5.73
N ASN A 334 -42.65 4.17 -6.61
CA ASN A 334 -42.10 3.71 -7.89
C ASN A 334 -40.89 2.81 -7.66
N LEU A 335 -39.93 3.23 -6.83
CA LEU A 335 -38.76 2.43 -6.52
C LEU A 335 -39.12 1.09 -5.86
N TYR A 336 -40.11 1.08 -4.97
CA TYR A 336 -40.60 -0.15 -4.36
C TYR A 336 -41.23 -1.08 -5.39
N LYS A 337 -42.04 -0.56 -6.32
CA LYS A 337 -42.64 -1.35 -7.40
C LYS A 337 -41.58 -1.95 -8.33
N GLU A 338 -40.62 -1.16 -8.77
CA GLU A 338 -39.52 -1.64 -9.62
C GLU A 338 -38.67 -2.70 -8.90
N ALA A 339 -38.43 -2.55 -7.58
CA ALA A 339 -37.73 -3.55 -6.79
C ALA A 339 -38.50 -4.88 -6.75
N MET A 340 -39.81 -4.81 -6.51
CA MET A 340 -40.69 -5.97 -6.47
C MET A 340 -40.80 -6.66 -7.84
N GLU A 341 -40.89 -5.90 -8.93
CA GLU A 341 -40.87 -6.43 -10.30
C GLU A 341 -39.54 -7.16 -10.61
N ALA A 342 -38.42 -6.63 -10.10
CA ALA A 342 -37.12 -7.27 -10.20
C ALA A 342 -36.91 -8.43 -9.21
N SER A 343 -37.90 -8.75 -8.36
CA SER A 343 -37.78 -9.73 -7.26
C SER A 343 -36.61 -9.42 -6.31
N ARG A 344 -36.43 -8.14 -5.96
CA ARG A 344 -35.37 -7.64 -5.08
C ARG A 344 -35.95 -6.85 -3.91
N LEU A 345 -35.22 -6.86 -2.80
CA LEU A 345 -35.56 -6.04 -1.64
C LEU A 345 -35.04 -4.62 -1.80
N LEU A 346 -35.87 -3.65 -1.46
CA LEU A 346 -35.47 -2.25 -1.34
C LEU A 346 -34.81 -2.02 0.03
N VAL A 347 -33.53 -2.35 0.11
CA VAL A 347 -32.74 -2.33 1.35
C VAL A 347 -32.35 -0.90 1.71
N VAL A 348 -32.60 -0.51 2.96
CA VAL A 348 -32.21 0.79 3.52
C VAL A 348 -30.79 0.70 4.06
N SER A 349 -29.86 1.42 3.44
CA SER A 349 -28.46 1.44 3.86
C SER A 349 -28.20 2.51 4.92
N ARG A 350 -28.88 3.66 4.84
CA ARG A 350 -28.67 4.81 5.74
C ARG A 350 -29.94 5.58 6.03
N VAL A 351 -30.01 6.15 7.22
CA VAL A 351 -31.03 7.14 7.64
C VAL A 351 -30.35 8.31 8.32
N SER A 352 -30.56 9.52 7.79
CA SER A 352 -29.88 10.75 8.21
C SER A 352 -28.35 10.60 8.10
N ASN A 353 -27.87 10.02 7.00
CA ASN A 353 -26.46 9.69 6.73
C ASN A 353 -25.78 8.69 7.69
N GLN A 354 -26.51 8.15 8.68
CA GLN A 354 -26.02 7.09 9.55
C GLN A 354 -26.29 5.72 8.92
N LYS A 355 -25.26 4.87 8.83
CA LYS A 355 -25.39 3.49 8.32
C LYS A 355 -26.31 2.68 9.24
N VAL A 356 -27.24 1.94 8.65
CA VAL A 356 -28.18 1.05 9.34
C VAL A 356 -28.06 -0.43 8.91
N LEU A 357 -26.88 -0.80 8.41
CA LEU A 357 -26.55 -2.13 7.91
C LEU A 357 -26.01 -3.05 9.03
N PRO A 358 -26.13 -4.38 8.90
CA PRO A 358 -25.49 -5.32 9.83
C PRO A 358 -23.97 -5.17 9.81
N TRP A 359 -23.33 -5.24 10.98
CA TRP A 359 -21.90 -4.92 11.13
C TRP A 359 -21.07 -6.00 11.82
N MET A 360 -21.69 -6.97 12.49
CA MET A 360 -20.96 -8.05 13.17
C MET A 360 -21.82 -9.30 13.33
N VAL A 361 -21.19 -10.47 13.34
CA VAL A 361 -21.79 -11.73 13.79
C VAL A 361 -20.99 -12.23 14.98
N SER A 362 -21.67 -12.44 16.11
CA SER A 362 -21.03 -12.84 17.37
C SER A 362 -20.54 -14.29 17.34
N SER A 363 -19.77 -14.65 18.37
CA SER A 363 -19.37 -16.04 18.62
C SER A 363 -20.55 -16.97 18.94
N THR A 364 -21.69 -16.43 19.37
CA THR A 364 -22.93 -17.21 19.53
C THR A 364 -23.70 -17.41 18.23
N GLY A 365 -23.29 -16.77 17.14
CA GLY A 365 -23.99 -16.80 15.85
C GLY A 365 -24.99 -15.67 15.62
N ALA A 366 -25.21 -14.78 16.60
CA ALA A 366 -26.16 -13.69 16.48
C ALA A 366 -25.62 -12.55 15.58
N VAL A 367 -26.44 -12.09 14.64
CA VAL A 367 -26.13 -10.94 13.79
C VAL A 367 -26.46 -9.64 14.54
N ARG A 368 -25.44 -8.80 14.75
CA ARG A 368 -25.61 -7.43 15.27
C ARG A 368 -26.04 -6.50 14.14
N CYS A 369 -27.25 -5.97 14.32
CA CYS A 369 -27.95 -5.08 13.40
C CYS A 369 -28.82 -4.09 14.19
N PHE A 370 -29.40 -3.12 13.50
CA PHE A 370 -30.31 -2.15 14.11
C PHE A 370 -31.71 -2.77 14.31
N ASP A 371 -32.38 -2.38 15.38
CA ASP A 371 -33.76 -2.79 15.63
C ASP A 371 -34.75 -1.88 14.90
N THR A 372 -35.87 -2.46 14.47
CA THR A 372 -36.90 -1.73 13.70
C THR A 372 -37.69 -0.74 14.55
N ILE A 373 -37.69 -0.89 15.88
CA ILE A 373 -38.47 -0.05 16.80
C ILE A 373 -37.79 1.32 16.92
N SER A 374 -36.51 1.35 17.29
CA SER A 374 -35.70 2.56 17.40
C SER A 374 -35.64 3.30 16.06
N LEU A 375 -35.54 2.56 14.95
CA LEU A 375 -35.54 3.16 13.62
C LEU A 375 -36.89 3.79 13.29
N SER A 376 -38.00 3.10 13.56
CA SER A 376 -39.36 3.64 13.36
C SER A 376 -39.63 4.86 14.24
N GLN A 377 -39.13 4.87 15.48
CA GLN A 377 -39.20 6.02 16.38
C GLN A 377 -38.44 7.22 15.79
N LYS A 378 -37.22 7.01 15.28
CA LYS A 378 -36.43 8.07 14.62
C LYS A 378 -37.16 8.63 13.40
N LEU A 379 -37.72 7.79 12.54
CA LEU A 379 -38.50 8.21 11.37
C LEU A 379 -39.76 9.00 11.80
N SER A 380 -40.41 8.58 12.88
CA SER A 380 -41.57 9.28 13.45
C SER A 380 -41.18 10.65 14.01
N LEU A 381 -40.02 10.77 14.65
CA LEU A 381 -39.50 12.05 15.14
C LEU A 381 -39.24 13.02 13.99
N HIS A 382 -38.68 12.57 12.87
CA HIS A 382 -38.55 13.38 11.66
C HIS A 382 -39.91 13.90 11.18
N ARG A 383 -40.94 13.03 11.13
CA ARG A 383 -42.32 13.43 10.80
C ARG A 383 -42.84 14.51 11.75
N HIS A 384 -42.73 14.30 13.06
CA HIS A 384 -43.23 15.26 14.06
C HIS A 384 -42.48 16.59 14.05
N ALA A 385 -41.16 16.55 13.82
CA ALA A 385 -40.32 17.74 13.70
C ALA A 385 -40.43 18.41 12.32
N LYS A 386 -41.16 17.81 11.37
CA LYS A 386 -41.26 18.26 9.96
C LYS A 386 -39.90 18.40 9.28
N VAL A 387 -38.92 17.59 9.68
CA VAL A 387 -37.56 17.58 9.11
C VAL A 387 -37.49 16.48 8.06
N PRO A 388 -37.19 16.79 6.79
CA PRO A 388 -37.09 15.79 5.73
C PRO A 388 -36.21 14.60 6.12
N ILE A 389 -36.59 13.40 5.67
CA ILE A 389 -35.84 12.19 5.98
C ILE A 389 -34.91 11.91 4.81
N SER A 390 -33.62 12.16 4.99
CA SER A 390 -32.59 11.66 4.08
C SER A 390 -32.41 10.16 4.32
N MET A 391 -32.68 9.36 3.29
CA MET A 391 -32.53 7.91 3.30
C MET A 391 -31.68 7.49 2.12
N HIS A 392 -30.90 6.43 2.28
CA HIS A 392 -30.19 5.80 1.17
C HIS A 392 -30.65 4.36 1.03
N VAL A 393 -30.85 3.92 -0.20
CA VAL A 393 -31.28 2.56 -0.52
C VAL A 393 -30.33 1.90 -1.49
N PHE A 394 -30.23 0.57 -1.42
CA PHE A 394 -29.46 -0.19 -2.41
C PHE A 394 -30.21 -0.33 -3.73
N MET A 395 -29.47 -0.19 -4.82
CA MET A 395 -29.92 -0.51 -6.17
C MET A 395 -29.59 -1.95 -6.54
N TRP A 396 -30.48 -2.58 -7.30
CA TRP A 396 -30.25 -3.89 -7.91
C TRP A 396 -29.65 -3.80 -9.33
N ASP A 397 -29.81 -2.68 -10.02
CA ASP A 397 -29.22 -2.47 -11.35
C ASP A 397 -28.79 -1.01 -11.52
N ARG A 398 -27.57 -0.80 -11.99
CA ARG A 398 -26.99 0.53 -12.24
C ARG A 398 -27.74 1.31 -13.33
N ALA A 399 -28.47 0.63 -14.22
CA ALA A 399 -29.29 1.27 -15.25
C ALA A 399 -30.55 1.98 -14.71
N VAL A 400 -30.99 1.63 -13.49
CA VAL A 400 -32.20 2.17 -12.84
C VAL A 400 -31.96 3.54 -12.19
N SER A 401 -30.73 4.07 -12.22
CA SER A 401 -30.41 5.34 -11.55
C SER A 401 -31.06 6.52 -12.27
N PRO A 402 -32.02 7.23 -11.64
CA PRO A 402 -32.58 8.44 -12.22
C PRO A 402 -31.56 9.57 -12.01
N SER A 403 -30.66 9.75 -12.97
CA SER A 403 -29.80 10.94 -13.08
C SER A 403 -29.03 11.33 -11.80
N ALA A 404 -28.10 10.49 -11.34
CA ALA A 404 -26.81 11.07 -10.97
C ALA A 404 -26.16 11.49 -12.29
N GLY A 405 -25.86 12.78 -12.46
CA GLY A 405 -25.28 13.32 -13.67
C GLY A 405 -24.22 12.38 -14.20
N GLN A 406 -24.53 11.74 -15.33
CA GLN A 406 -23.51 11.21 -16.19
C GLN A 406 -22.62 12.40 -16.52
N THR A 407 -21.52 12.57 -15.79
CA THR A 407 -20.26 12.73 -16.48
C THR A 407 -20.16 11.52 -17.39
N ARG A 408 -20.76 11.66 -18.57
CA ARG A 408 -20.43 10.89 -19.75
C ARG A 408 -18.94 11.14 -19.98
N PHE A 409 -18.10 10.40 -19.28
CA PHE A 409 -17.04 9.74 -19.99
C PHE A 409 -17.67 8.55 -20.70
N ARG A 410 -18.48 8.87 -21.73
CA ARG A 410 -18.38 8.07 -22.95
C ARG A 410 -16.91 8.19 -23.30
N SER A 411 -16.13 7.17 -22.97
CA SER A 411 -15.00 6.81 -23.81
C SER A 411 -15.59 6.50 -25.19
N THR A 412 -15.82 7.55 -25.98
CA THR A 412 -15.65 7.45 -27.42
C THR A 412 -14.17 7.23 -27.67
N ALA A 413 -13.68 6.05 -27.28
CA ALA A 413 -12.52 5.49 -27.92
C ALA A 413 -13.04 4.96 -29.25
N SER A 414 -13.01 5.81 -30.27
CA SER A 414 -12.76 5.30 -31.62
C SER A 414 -11.58 4.31 -31.52
N PRO A 415 -11.63 3.14 -32.18
CA PRO A 415 -10.43 2.32 -32.29
C PRO A 415 -9.30 3.21 -32.84
N PRO A 416 -8.09 3.17 -32.27
CA PRO A 416 -7.01 4.04 -32.75
C PRO A 416 -6.76 3.73 -34.23
N PRO A 417 -6.43 4.74 -35.07
CA PRO A 417 -5.94 4.44 -36.40
C PRO A 417 -4.70 3.56 -36.24
N ILE A 418 -4.72 2.42 -36.91
CA ILE A 418 -3.60 1.48 -36.99
C ILE A 418 -2.46 2.22 -37.67
N ILE A 419 -1.53 2.74 -36.88
CA ILE A 419 -0.25 3.26 -37.39
C ILE A 419 0.63 2.01 -37.65
N PRO A 420 1.12 1.79 -38.88
CA PRO A 420 1.98 0.66 -39.16
C PRO A 420 3.30 0.79 -38.39
N LEU A 421 3.67 -0.26 -37.64
CA LEU A 421 4.99 -0.38 -37.03
C LEU A 421 6.08 -0.45 -38.12
N PRO A 422 7.27 0.14 -37.91
CA PRO A 422 8.40 -0.02 -38.81
C PRO A 422 8.90 -1.49 -38.80
N PRO A 423 9.51 -1.96 -39.90
CA PRO A 423 9.93 -3.35 -40.02
C PRO A 423 11.14 -3.60 -39.12
N GLU A 424 10.94 -4.28 -37.99
CA GLU A 424 12.04 -4.72 -37.13
C GLU A 424 12.47 -6.15 -37.49
N VAL A 425 13.78 -6.28 -37.48
CA VAL A 425 14.62 -7.41 -37.92
C VAL A 425 14.14 -8.74 -37.33
N GLN A 426 13.92 -9.71 -38.22
CA GLN A 426 13.53 -11.08 -37.87
C GLN A 426 14.68 -11.78 -37.13
N LEU A 427 14.43 -12.16 -35.88
CA LEU A 427 15.18 -13.22 -35.20
C LEU A 427 14.18 -14.33 -34.78
N ALA A 428 14.57 -15.55 -35.11
CA ALA A 428 13.72 -16.71 -35.31
C ALA A 428 12.84 -17.12 -34.11
N ARG A 429 11.58 -17.42 -34.39
CA ARG A 429 10.67 -18.19 -33.51
C ARG A 429 11.11 -19.66 -33.48
N GLN A 430 11.28 -20.22 -32.29
CA GLN A 430 11.11 -21.66 -32.06
C GLN A 430 9.80 -21.90 -31.29
N PRO A 431 9.03 -22.95 -31.64
CA PRO A 431 7.80 -23.28 -30.94
C PRO A 431 8.11 -24.14 -29.71
N ASN A 432 7.39 -23.95 -28.61
CA ASN A 432 7.29 -25.00 -27.62
C ASN A 432 5.83 -25.20 -27.20
N GLU A 433 5.47 -26.47 -27.21
CA GLU A 433 4.16 -27.07 -27.01
C GLU A 433 3.71 -26.90 -25.56
N ASN A 434 2.45 -26.49 -25.37
CA ASN A 434 1.54 -26.85 -24.25
C ASN A 434 0.31 -25.92 -24.24
N GLN A 435 -0.55 -26.04 -25.25
CA GLN A 435 -1.92 -25.54 -25.18
C GLN A 435 -2.87 -26.73 -25.13
N ILE A 436 -3.51 -26.93 -23.97
CA ILE A 436 -4.59 -27.88 -23.76
C ILE A 436 -5.89 -27.19 -24.22
N GLN A 437 -6.53 -27.74 -25.24
CA GLN A 437 -7.89 -27.38 -25.69
C GLN A 437 -8.96 -27.96 -24.74
N PRO A 438 -10.08 -27.27 -24.49
CA PRO A 438 -11.24 -27.86 -23.82
C PRO A 438 -12.07 -28.74 -24.78
N LEU A 439 -12.45 -29.93 -24.32
CA LEU A 439 -13.32 -30.88 -25.03
C LEU A 439 -14.84 -30.53 -24.90
N PRO A 440 -15.70 -31.00 -25.83
CA PRO A 440 -17.10 -30.56 -25.97
C PRO A 440 -18.12 -31.33 -25.10
N GLN A 441 -19.29 -30.70 -24.91
CA GLN A 441 -20.50 -31.22 -24.25
C GLN A 441 -21.04 -32.51 -24.89
N GLU A 442 -21.34 -33.51 -24.06
CA GLU A 442 -22.16 -34.67 -24.44
C GLU A 442 -23.65 -34.40 -24.20
N VAL A 443 -24.43 -34.76 -25.20
CA VAL A 443 -25.90 -34.75 -25.26
C VAL A 443 -26.39 -36.15 -24.89
N PHE A 444 -27.44 -36.25 -24.08
CA PHE A 444 -28.27 -37.46 -24.01
C PHE A 444 -29.75 -37.06 -24.06
N ASP A 445 -30.43 -37.57 -25.09
CA ASP A 445 -31.86 -37.47 -25.32
C ASP A 445 -32.65 -38.58 -24.57
N ASP A 446 -33.93 -38.26 -24.40
CA ASP A 446 -35.10 -38.96 -23.84
C ASP A 446 -35.19 -40.50 -23.95
N GLU A 447 -35.82 -41.11 -22.93
CA GLU A 447 -37.02 -41.93 -23.15
C GLU A 447 -37.92 -42.06 -21.90
N SER A 448 -39.21 -42.21 -22.20
CA SER A 448 -40.45 -41.94 -21.46
C SER A 448 -40.91 -42.98 -20.42
N SER A 449 -41.68 -42.52 -19.41
CA SER A 449 -42.92 -43.19 -18.99
C SER A 449 -43.86 -42.26 -18.20
N SER A 450 -45.11 -42.16 -18.65
CA SER A 450 -46.23 -41.40 -18.08
C SER A 450 -46.89 -42.07 -16.88
N GLU A 451 -47.42 -41.27 -15.95
CA GLU A 451 -48.68 -41.41 -15.17
C GLU A 451 -48.59 -40.37 -14.03
N GLY A 452 -49.32 -39.25 -14.01
CA GLY A 452 -50.77 -39.16 -13.86
C GLY A 452 -51.15 -39.16 -12.38
N VAL A 453 -51.28 -37.98 -11.73
CA VAL A 453 -52.29 -37.64 -10.70
C VAL A 453 -52.16 -36.13 -10.37
N SER A 454 -53.22 -35.40 -10.72
CA SER A 454 -53.54 -34.07 -10.20
C SER A 454 -54.35 -34.20 -8.91
N GLN A 455 -54.28 -33.19 -8.05
CA GLN A 455 -55.01 -32.96 -6.79
C GLN A 455 -54.39 -33.54 -5.51
N ARG A 456 -53.81 -32.65 -4.69
CA ARG A 456 -54.38 -32.30 -3.38
C ARG A 456 -53.73 -31.04 -2.80
N LEU A 457 -54.53 -29.98 -2.82
CA LEU A 457 -54.52 -28.94 -1.79
C LEU A 457 -54.68 -29.62 -0.43
N SER A 458 -53.75 -29.40 0.50
CA SER A 458 -53.96 -29.66 1.93
C SER A 458 -53.08 -28.74 2.75
N GLU A 459 -53.78 -27.83 3.42
CA GLU A 459 -53.38 -26.96 4.51
C GLU A 459 -52.24 -27.53 5.37
N VAL A 460 -51.15 -26.76 5.48
CA VAL A 460 -50.28 -26.84 6.67
C VAL A 460 -50.73 -25.71 7.60
N ARG A 461 -51.65 -26.09 8.50
CA ARG A 461 -51.91 -25.38 9.76
C ARG A 461 -50.60 -25.29 10.52
N LEU A 462 -50.04 -24.08 10.67
CA LEU A 462 -49.06 -23.80 11.72
C LEU A 462 -49.83 -23.55 13.02
N GLU A 463 -49.70 -24.50 13.95
CA GLU A 463 -50.04 -24.29 15.35
C GLU A 463 -49.16 -23.20 15.97
N ARG A 464 -49.79 -22.38 16.81
CA ARG A 464 -49.17 -21.35 17.64
C ARG A 464 -48.21 -21.97 18.64
N ASP A 465 -47.01 -21.42 18.71
CA ASP A 465 -46.35 -21.25 20.00
C ASP A 465 -45.66 -19.87 20.08
N THR A 466 -45.72 -19.30 21.27
CA THR A 466 -45.67 -17.87 21.59
C THR A 466 -44.26 -17.30 21.76
N ALA A 467 -43.89 -16.27 20.98
CA ALA A 467 -43.08 -15.10 21.41
C ALA A 467 -42.85 -14.05 20.27
N GLY A 468 -43.68 -12.99 20.23
CA GLY A 468 -43.30 -11.62 19.78
C GLY A 468 -43.33 -11.27 18.28
N GLU A 469 -44.51 -10.97 17.74
CA GLU A 469 -44.86 -10.48 16.38
C GLU A 469 -44.11 -9.17 15.98
N SER A 470 -43.60 -8.88 14.77
CA SER A 470 -44.09 -8.87 13.37
C SER A 470 -45.21 -7.85 13.03
N SER A 471 -44.79 -6.73 12.43
CA SER A 471 -45.58 -5.70 11.71
C SER A 471 -46.64 -4.92 12.51
N PHE A 472 -46.37 -3.64 12.79
CA PHE A 472 -47.36 -2.73 13.39
C PHE A 472 -47.89 -1.72 12.37
N ARG A 473 -49.22 -1.67 12.26
CA ARG A 473 -49.96 -0.52 11.70
C ARG A 473 -50.15 0.52 12.80
N PHE A 474 -49.93 1.80 12.47
CA PHE A 474 -50.15 2.91 13.41
C PHE A 474 -51.62 2.95 13.87
N HIS A 475 -51.85 2.93 15.17
CA HIS A 475 -53.07 3.44 15.80
C HIS A 475 -52.69 4.67 16.61
N ASP A 476 -53.55 5.69 16.53
CA ASP A 476 -53.38 6.99 17.17
C ASP A 476 -53.24 6.86 18.68
N PHE A 477 -52.13 7.36 19.22
CA PHE A 477 -51.96 7.55 20.65
C PHE A 477 -52.05 9.05 20.96
N ALA A 478 -53.19 9.46 21.51
CA ALA A 478 -53.31 10.71 22.23
C ALA A 478 -52.44 10.64 23.49
N LEU A 479 -51.43 11.50 23.57
CA LEU A 479 -50.56 11.61 24.73
C LEU A 479 -51.34 12.24 25.89
N SER A 480 -51.60 11.46 26.94
CA SER A 480 -51.94 12.03 28.25
C SER A 480 -50.68 12.68 28.82
N SER A 481 -50.77 13.99 29.00
CA SER A 481 -49.90 14.79 29.86
C SER A 481 -49.63 14.07 31.19
N ASN A 482 -48.36 13.91 31.56
CA ASN A 482 -47.88 14.31 32.87
C ASN A 482 -46.35 14.30 32.94
N TRP A 483 -45.85 15.43 33.42
CA TRP A 483 -44.48 15.74 33.80
C TRP A 483 -44.07 14.94 35.05
N VAL A 484 -42.79 14.55 35.17
CA VAL A 484 -41.75 15.11 36.07
C VAL A 484 -40.40 14.67 35.53
#